data_AF-A0A6M0SQD8-F1
#
_entry.id   AF-A0A6M0SQD8-F1
#
_cell.length_a   1.000
_cell.length_b   1.000
_cell.length_c   1.000
_cell.angle_alpha   90.00
_cell.angle_beta   90.00
_cell.angle_gamma   90.00
#
_symmetry.space_group_name_H-M   'P 1'
#
loop_
_entity.id
_entity.type
_entity.pdbx_description
1 polymer ?
#
loop_
_entity_poly.entity_id
_entity_poly.type
_entity_poly.pdbx_seq_one_letter_code
_entity_poly.pdbx_strand_id
1 'polypeptide(L)'
;MIKAVSIKIKILILYILTFAVGITLGVMFSNDFKMEFIFLILSIIIIALILMVSINNIIIPLNEIKSLAQRMGEGDLSTNITSKRHDEFGEIVLALNKAQGNIRKIIKETINKSSNTSALSQQISASIQELTSNMENMDMSTAKIVSGIEDNSSTIEELSASVQEINASMEELAEKAQTSNENSEKIKQKADEIEVHSKTIIEDAKNVCIEKEQCILEAIEEAKVVEEIKVMADAINVIAKQTNLLALNAAIESARAGEAGKGFAVVAEEVRKLAEESSKTVITIQNTIDKVEEAFNNLSVNTKDILYFIKNDVNDILLKYEAVGKSYEKDGYFVNEMSTQLSSMSQEIGASMEQISAAIESTAKNAEVTTEHSHKIKAGLHGTSQAMEEVATVVQQEAELSQDLSELVKKFKL
;
A
#
# COMPACT_ATOMS: atom_id res chain seq x y z
N MET A 1 40.40 -26.28 -79.89
CA MET A 1 40.33 -27.75 -80.00
C MET A 1 39.71 -28.22 -81.33
N ILE A 2 40.01 -27.55 -82.46
CA ILE A 2 39.51 -27.88 -83.81
C ILE A 2 40.71 -28.32 -84.68
N LYS A 3 41.52 -29.24 -84.16
CA LYS A 3 42.62 -29.88 -84.92
C LYS A 3 42.44 -31.38 -85.09
N ALA A 4 41.33 -31.93 -84.58
CA ALA A 4 40.93 -33.32 -84.77
C ALA A 4 39.87 -33.45 -85.88
N VAL A 5 40.08 -32.79 -87.03
CA VAL A 5 39.46 -33.27 -88.28
C VAL A 5 40.01 -34.67 -88.47
N SER A 6 39.13 -35.63 -88.21
CA SER A 6 39.48 -36.96 -87.75
C SER A 6 40.37 -37.67 -88.76
N ILE A 7 41.30 -38.45 -88.24
CA ILE A 7 42.14 -39.36 -89.01
C ILE A 7 41.29 -40.17 -90.02
N LYS A 8 40.02 -40.48 -89.74
CA LYS A 8 39.11 -41.13 -90.69
C LYS A 8 38.73 -40.24 -91.89
N ILE A 9 38.52 -38.93 -91.73
CA ILE A 9 38.28 -37.99 -92.87
C ILE A 9 39.56 -37.82 -93.69
N LYS A 10 40.72 -37.70 -93.02
CA LYS A 10 42.01 -37.64 -93.72
C LYS A 10 42.33 -38.96 -94.44
N ILE A 11 42.07 -40.11 -93.81
CA ILE A 11 42.21 -41.43 -94.41
C ILE A 11 41.22 -41.60 -95.56
N LEU A 12 39.98 -41.11 -95.44
CA LEU A 12 39.00 -41.18 -96.51
C LEU A 12 39.40 -40.31 -97.71
N ILE A 13 39.82 -39.06 -97.47
CA ILE A 13 40.38 -38.19 -98.52
C ILE A 13 41.63 -38.84 -99.14
N LEU A 14 42.49 -39.46 -98.33
CA LEU A 14 43.67 -40.19 -98.80
C LEU A 14 43.27 -41.42 -99.64
N TYR A 15 42.24 -42.18 -99.25
CA TYR A 15 41.70 -43.30 -100.03
C TYR A 15 41.07 -42.84 -101.35
N ILE A 16 40.34 -41.72 -101.34
CA ILE A 16 39.78 -41.13 -102.57
C ILE A 16 40.91 -40.66 -103.49
N LEU A 17 41.95 -40.02 -102.94
CA LEU A 17 43.11 -39.57 -103.70
C LEU A 17 43.92 -40.75 -104.26
N THR A 18 44.22 -41.78 -103.46
CA THR A 18 44.97 -42.96 -103.94
C THR A 18 44.16 -43.77 -104.94
N PHE A 19 42.85 -43.86 -104.77
CA PHE A 19 41.96 -44.53 -105.73
C PHE A 19 41.81 -43.73 -107.03
N ALA A 20 41.66 -42.41 -106.96
CA ALA A 20 41.62 -41.54 -108.14
C ALA A 20 42.96 -41.55 -108.90
N VAL A 21 44.08 -41.47 -108.19
CA VAL A 21 45.43 -41.58 -108.77
C VAL A 21 45.64 -42.95 -109.41
N GLY A 22 45.20 -44.02 -108.76
CA GLY A 22 45.24 -45.39 -109.30
C GLY A 22 44.44 -45.56 -110.59
N ILE A 23 43.27 -44.91 -110.69
CA ILE A 23 42.48 -44.90 -111.93
C ILE A 23 43.18 -44.08 -113.02
N THR A 24 43.71 -42.89 -112.71
CA THR A 24 44.43 -42.07 -113.72
C THR A 24 45.68 -42.77 -114.28
N LEU A 25 46.40 -43.52 -113.44
CA LEU A 25 47.55 -44.32 -113.86
C LEU A 25 47.14 -45.55 -114.70
N GLY A 26 46.01 -46.17 -114.39
CA GLY A 26 45.46 -47.29 -115.17
C GLY A 26 44.93 -46.88 -116.55
N VAL A 27 44.35 -45.68 -116.65
CA VAL A 27 43.86 -45.08 -117.90
C VAL A 27 45.02 -44.76 -118.85
N MET A 28 46.15 -44.23 -118.34
CA MET A 28 47.33 -43.90 -119.15
C MET A 28 47.99 -45.07 -119.91
N PHE A 29 47.66 -46.33 -119.59
CA PHE A 29 48.26 -47.51 -120.23
C PHE A 29 47.35 -48.21 -121.26
N SER A 30 46.07 -47.81 -121.41
CA SER A 30 45.15 -48.43 -122.37
C SER A 30 44.97 -47.60 -123.64
N ASN A 31 45.40 -48.11 -124.80
CA ASN A 31 45.36 -47.42 -126.09
C ASN A 31 43.95 -47.33 -126.74
N ASP A 32 42.88 -47.49 -125.96
CA ASP A 32 41.50 -47.64 -126.45
C ASP A 32 40.58 -46.60 -125.78
N PHE A 33 40.24 -45.54 -126.52
CA PHE A 33 39.51 -44.35 -126.03
C PHE A 33 38.16 -44.68 -125.35
N LYS A 34 37.55 -45.83 -125.71
CA LYS A 34 36.31 -46.32 -125.08
C LYS A 34 36.53 -46.82 -123.65
N MET A 35 37.68 -47.42 -123.35
CA MET A 35 37.99 -47.94 -122.02
C MET A 35 38.36 -46.82 -121.04
N GLU A 36 39.09 -45.79 -121.51
CA GLU A 36 39.39 -44.59 -120.72
C GLU A 36 38.10 -43.88 -120.24
N PHE A 37 37.10 -43.77 -121.12
CA PHE A 37 35.83 -43.15 -120.80
C PHE A 37 35.01 -43.95 -119.77
N ILE A 38 35.05 -45.29 -119.84
CA ILE A 38 34.39 -46.17 -118.87
C ILE A 38 35.01 -46.03 -117.48
N PHE A 39 36.35 -46.00 -117.38
CA PHE A 39 37.05 -45.83 -116.10
C PHE A 39 36.82 -44.45 -115.48
N LEU A 40 36.75 -43.40 -116.30
CA LEU A 40 36.38 -42.06 -115.85
C LEU A 40 34.98 -42.06 -115.24
N ILE A 41 33.99 -42.63 -115.94
CA ILE A 41 32.61 -42.74 -115.42
C ILE A 41 32.56 -43.56 -114.13
N LEU A 42 33.28 -44.68 -114.06
CA LEU A 42 33.34 -45.52 -112.86
C LEU A 42 33.96 -44.76 -111.67
N SER A 43 35.00 -43.97 -111.91
CA SER A 43 35.63 -43.14 -110.88
C SER A 43 34.69 -42.07 -110.34
N ILE A 44 33.92 -41.42 -111.22
CA ILE A 44 32.92 -40.42 -110.86
C ILE A 44 31.80 -41.06 -110.04
N ILE A 45 31.33 -42.25 -110.43
CA ILE A 45 30.30 -43.01 -109.70
C ILE A 45 30.82 -43.39 -108.30
N ILE A 46 32.06 -43.85 -108.19
CA ILE A 46 32.66 -44.24 -106.91
C ILE A 46 32.87 -43.02 -106.01
N ILE A 47 33.33 -41.90 -106.55
CA ILE A 47 33.44 -40.63 -105.80
C ILE A 47 32.06 -40.16 -105.34
N ALA A 48 31.04 -40.22 -106.21
CA ALA A 48 29.67 -39.87 -105.85
C ALA A 48 29.11 -40.78 -104.75
N LEU A 49 29.40 -42.09 -104.81
CA LEU A 49 29.01 -43.06 -103.79
C LEU A 49 29.70 -42.76 -102.45
N ILE A 50 31.00 -42.48 -102.46
CA ILE A 50 31.76 -42.14 -101.24
C ILE A 50 31.27 -40.83 -100.63
N LEU A 51 30.98 -39.82 -101.46
CA LEU A 51 30.37 -38.56 -101.01
C LEU A 51 29.00 -38.81 -100.39
N MET A 52 28.15 -39.62 -101.03
CA MET A 52 26.82 -39.96 -100.52
C MET A 52 26.89 -40.69 -99.16
N VAL A 53 27.79 -41.67 -99.03
CA VAL A 53 28.03 -42.39 -97.77
C VAL A 53 28.58 -41.44 -96.70
N SER A 54 29.48 -40.51 -97.05
CA SER A 54 30.06 -39.55 -96.09
C SER A 54 29.06 -38.50 -95.61
N ILE A 55 28.21 -38.01 -96.52
CA ILE A 55 27.13 -37.09 -96.19
C ILE A 55 26.18 -37.75 -95.17
N ASN A 56 25.73 -38.97 -95.46
CA ASN A 56 24.79 -39.68 -94.59
C ASN A 56 25.42 -40.19 -93.28
N ASN A 57 26.68 -40.63 -93.30
CA ASN A 57 27.30 -41.26 -92.14
C ASN A 57 28.11 -40.31 -91.25
N ILE A 58 28.50 -39.13 -91.74
CA ILE A 58 29.32 -38.17 -91.00
C ILE A 58 28.64 -36.80 -90.93
N ILE A 59 28.29 -36.18 -92.07
CA ILE A 59 27.84 -34.78 -92.09
C ILE A 59 26.48 -34.61 -91.40
N ILE A 60 25.51 -35.48 -91.69
CA ILE A 60 24.17 -35.41 -91.08
C ILE A 60 24.23 -35.53 -89.54
N PRO A 61 24.85 -36.57 -88.95
CA PRO A 61 25.00 -36.69 -87.49
C PRO A 61 25.77 -35.52 -86.86
N LEU A 62 26.80 -35.00 -87.55
CA LEU A 62 27.56 -33.87 -87.04
C LEU A 62 26.72 -32.59 -86.99
N ASN A 63 25.85 -32.38 -87.97
CA ASN A 63 24.90 -31.26 -87.98
C ASN A 63 23.82 -31.41 -86.90
N GLU A 64 23.37 -32.62 -86.59
CA GLU A 64 22.45 -32.88 -85.47
C GLU A 64 23.12 -32.56 -84.13
N ILE A 65 24.35 -33.03 -83.91
CA ILE A 65 25.14 -32.71 -82.70
C ILE A 65 25.40 -31.20 -82.60
N LYS A 66 25.77 -30.55 -83.72
CA LYS A 66 25.96 -29.10 -83.78
C LYS A 66 24.67 -28.36 -83.43
N SER A 67 23.53 -28.77 -83.99
CA SER A 67 22.22 -28.18 -83.71
C SER A 67 21.85 -28.31 -82.23
N LEU A 68 22.05 -29.49 -81.63
CA LEU A 68 21.85 -29.69 -80.19
C LEU A 68 22.72 -28.75 -79.35
N ALA A 69 24.01 -28.67 -79.67
CA ALA A 69 24.94 -27.82 -78.95
C ALA A 69 24.61 -26.33 -79.11
N GLN A 70 24.18 -25.89 -80.29
CA GLN A 70 23.72 -24.50 -80.51
C GLN A 70 22.47 -24.20 -79.70
N ARG A 71 21.47 -25.08 -79.72
CA ARG A 71 20.25 -24.92 -78.92
C ARG A 71 20.55 -24.87 -77.43
N MET A 72 21.42 -25.75 -76.93
CA MET A 72 21.88 -25.70 -75.54
C MET A 72 22.60 -24.38 -75.22
N GLY A 73 23.43 -23.86 -76.13
CA GLY A 73 24.12 -22.59 -75.98
C GLY A 73 23.20 -21.36 -76.02
N GLU A 74 22.09 -21.44 -76.73
CA GLU A 74 21.01 -20.44 -76.74
C GLU A 74 20.03 -20.59 -75.58
N GLY A 75 20.22 -21.60 -74.71
CA GLY A 75 19.37 -21.87 -73.57
C GLY A 75 18.09 -22.67 -73.89
N ASP A 76 17.92 -23.18 -75.10
CA ASP A 76 16.83 -24.10 -75.45
C ASP A 76 17.17 -25.54 -75.10
N LEU A 77 16.64 -25.98 -73.95
CA LEU A 77 16.79 -27.32 -73.41
C LEU A 77 15.50 -28.14 -73.58
N SER A 78 14.49 -27.67 -74.32
CA SER A 78 13.15 -28.26 -74.32
C SER A 78 13.07 -29.66 -74.92
N THR A 79 13.77 -29.90 -76.04
CA THR A 79 13.70 -31.16 -76.79
C THR A 79 15.03 -31.90 -76.85
N ASN A 80 14.99 -33.23 -76.74
CA ASN A 80 16.13 -34.13 -76.93
C ASN A 80 16.25 -34.53 -78.41
N ILE A 81 17.44 -34.96 -78.84
CA ILE A 81 17.63 -35.60 -80.15
C ILE A 81 17.66 -37.12 -79.96
N THR A 82 16.96 -37.85 -80.82
CA THR A 82 16.97 -39.32 -80.82
C THR A 82 17.98 -39.83 -81.83
N SER A 83 18.92 -40.68 -81.39
CA SER A 83 19.85 -41.39 -82.27
C SER A 83 19.64 -42.89 -82.14
N LYS A 84 19.50 -43.58 -83.28
CA LYS A 84 19.44 -45.05 -83.35
C LYS A 84 20.82 -45.67 -83.64
N ARG A 85 21.88 -44.85 -83.68
CA ARG A 85 23.24 -45.27 -84.01
C ARG A 85 23.93 -45.82 -82.77
N HIS A 86 24.77 -46.83 -82.98
CA HIS A 86 25.57 -47.48 -81.94
C HIS A 86 27.08 -47.20 -82.14
N ASP A 87 27.41 -46.07 -82.78
CA ASP A 87 28.76 -45.62 -83.07
C ASP A 87 29.14 -44.40 -82.20
N GLU A 88 30.34 -43.84 -82.41
CA GLU A 88 30.88 -42.75 -81.60
C GLU A 88 29.99 -41.49 -81.63
N PHE A 89 29.21 -41.27 -82.70
CA PHE A 89 28.27 -40.16 -82.80
C PHE A 89 27.00 -40.41 -81.97
N GLY A 90 26.52 -41.66 -81.93
CA GLY A 90 25.42 -42.07 -81.04
C GLY A 90 25.74 -41.86 -79.57
N GLU A 91 26.96 -42.21 -79.13
CA GLU A 91 27.43 -41.97 -77.76
C GLU A 91 27.48 -40.48 -77.40
N ILE A 92 27.93 -39.62 -78.32
CA ILE A 92 27.95 -38.16 -78.11
C ILE A 92 26.53 -37.61 -77.94
N VAL A 93 25.57 -38.06 -78.75
CA VAL A 93 24.16 -37.63 -78.62
C VAL A 93 23.59 -38.05 -77.27
N LEU A 94 23.85 -39.28 -76.81
CA LEU A 94 23.41 -39.74 -75.49
C LEU A 94 24.04 -38.93 -74.35
N ALA A 95 25.35 -38.65 -74.43
CA ALA A 95 26.05 -37.84 -73.44
C ALA A 95 25.52 -36.39 -73.38
N LEU A 96 25.26 -35.76 -74.54
CA LEU A 96 24.69 -34.42 -74.63
C LEU A 96 23.26 -34.35 -74.10
N ASN A 97 22.41 -35.33 -74.44
CA ASN A 97 21.06 -35.42 -73.87
C ASN A 97 21.09 -35.58 -72.34
N LYS A 98 22.03 -36.39 -71.81
CA LYS A 98 22.23 -36.54 -70.36
C LYS A 98 22.68 -35.21 -69.72
N ALA A 99 23.61 -34.50 -70.36
CA ALA A 99 24.05 -33.18 -69.90
C ALA A 99 22.89 -32.17 -69.90
N GLN A 100 22.12 -32.09 -70.98
CA GLN A 100 20.90 -31.28 -71.08
C GLN A 100 19.88 -31.63 -69.99
N GLY A 101 19.65 -32.92 -69.72
CA GLY A 101 18.77 -33.38 -68.64
C GLY A 101 19.24 -32.91 -67.26
N ASN A 102 20.54 -33.01 -66.98
CA ASN A 102 21.13 -32.52 -65.73
C ASN A 102 21.01 -31.00 -65.60
N ILE A 103 21.28 -30.24 -66.67
CA ILE A 103 21.13 -28.77 -66.68
C ILE A 103 19.66 -28.40 -66.43
N ARG A 104 18.70 -29.07 -67.08
CA ARG A 104 17.27 -28.84 -66.80
C ARG A 104 16.90 -29.09 -65.36
N LYS A 105 17.43 -30.15 -64.75
CA LYS A 105 17.19 -30.46 -63.34
C LYS A 105 17.73 -29.36 -62.44
N ILE A 106 18.98 -28.93 -62.65
CA ILE A 106 19.60 -27.83 -61.90
C ILE A 106 18.75 -26.55 -62.03
N ILE A 107 18.36 -26.18 -63.24
CA ILE A 107 17.55 -24.97 -63.47
C ILE A 107 16.19 -25.06 -62.77
N LYS A 108 15.49 -26.20 -62.83
CA LYS A 108 14.23 -26.40 -62.11
C LYS A 108 14.40 -26.29 -60.60
N GLU A 109 15.47 -26.89 -60.05
CA GLU A 109 15.80 -26.79 -58.63
C GLU A 109 16.12 -25.34 -58.24
N THR A 110 16.87 -24.60 -59.07
CA THR A 110 17.17 -23.18 -58.86
C THR A 110 15.91 -22.32 -58.88
N ILE A 111 14.99 -22.52 -59.83
CA ILE A 111 13.69 -21.82 -59.89
C ILE A 111 12.91 -22.03 -58.58
N ASN A 112 12.77 -23.29 -58.17
CA ASN A 112 12.02 -23.64 -56.95
C ASN A 112 12.68 -23.06 -55.70
N LYS A 113 14.01 -23.14 -55.59
CA LYS A 113 14.75 -22.60 -54.43
C LYS A 113 14.68 -21.08 -54.38
N SER A 114 14.83 -20.39 -55.51
CA SER A 114 14.64 -18.93 -55.61
C SER A 114 13.21 -18.54 -55.19
N SER A 115 12.19 -19.17 -55.76
CA SER A 115 10.79 -18.87 -55.38
C SER A 115 10.55 -19.05 -53.88
N ASN A 116 11.12 -20.10 -53.27
CA ASN A 116 11.02 -20.33 -51.84
C ASN A 116 11.78 -19.27 -51.02
N THR A 117 12.98 -18.87 -51.42
CA THR A 117 13.74 -17.79 -50.76
C THR A 117 12.99 -16.47 -50.81
N SER A 118 12.35 -16.14 -51.94
CA SER A 118 11.53 -14.92 -52.07
C SER A 118 10.33 -14.94 -51.12
N ALA A 119 9.60 -16.06 -51.07
CA ALA A 119 8.47 -16.24 -50.14
C ALA A 119 8.90 -16.16 -48.67
N LEU A 120 10.02 -16.79 -48.30
CA LEU A 120 10.59 -16.70 -46.95
C LEU A 120 11.01 -15.28 -46.61
N SER A 121 11.59 -14.54 -47.55
CA SER A 121 12.00 -13.15 -47.34
C SER A 121 10.79 -12.24 -47.07
N GLN A 122 9.67 -12.44 -47.78
CA GLN A 122 8.41 -11.74 -47.51
C GLN A 122 7.87 -12.07 -46.11
N GLN A 123 7.92 -13.35 -45.71
CA GLN A 123 7.48 -13.77 -44.37
C GLN A 123 8.35 -13.13 -43.28
N ILE A 124 9.67 -13.13 -43.44
CA ILE A 124 10.59 -12.50 -42.48
C ILE A 124 10.32 -10.99 -42.42
N SER A 125 10.06 -10.33 -43.55
CA SER A 125 9.73 -8.89 -43.57
C SER A 125 8.48 -8.57 -42.75
N ALA A 126 7.43 -9.40 -42.86
CA ALA A 126 6.23 -9.27 -42.05
C ALA A 126 6.52 -9.46 -40.55
N SER A 127 7.34 -10.46 -40.19
CA SER A 127 7.77 -10.67 -38.80
C SER A 127 8.59 -9.50 -38.24
N ILE A 128 9.43 -8.86 -39.06
CA ILE A 128 10.20 -7.68 -38.65
C ILE A 128 9.27 -6.49 -38.37
N GLN A 129 8.24 -6.27 -39.20
CA GLN A 129 7.25 -5.21 -38.97
C GLN A 129 6.49 -5.45 -37.65
N GLU A 130 6.08 -6.69 -37.39
CA GLU A 130 5.42 -7.06 -36.14
C GLU A 130 6.34 -6.86 -34.92
N LEU A 131 7.60 -7.28 -35.01
CA LEU A 131 8.59 -7.08 -33.95
C LEU A 131 8.85 -5.58 -33.69
N THR A 132 8.89 -4.77 -34.74
CA THR A 132 9.08 -3.32 -34.63
C THR A 132 7.91 -2.66 -33.87
N SER A 133 6.68 -3.01 -34.23
CA SER A 133 5.48 -2.56 -33.51
C SER A 133 5.48 -3.01 -32.04
N ASN A 134 5.88 -4.25 -31.77
CA ASN A 134 6.01 -4.74 -30.39
C ASN A 134 7.06 -3.97 -29.60
N MET A 135 8.19 -3.59 -30.21
CA MET A 135 9.22 -2.77 -29.57
C MET A 135 8.71 -1.37 -29.24
N GLU A 136 7.94 -0.72 -30.13
CA GLU A 136 7.32 0.58 -29.84
C GLU A 136 6.35 0.50 -28.65
N ASN A 137 5.55 -0.57 -28.59
CA ASN A 137 4.66 -0.81 -27.44
C ASN A 137 5.44 -1.05 -26.14
N MET A 138 6.57 -1.76 -26.20
CA MET A 138 7.46 -1.95 -25.05
C MET A 138 8.12 -0.64 -24.60
N ASP A 139 8.54 0.23 -25.52
CA ASP A 139 9.12 1.54 -25.19
C ASP A 139 8.08 2.43 -24.50
N MET A 140 6.86 2.50 -25.05
CA MET A 140 5.76 3.24 -24.43
C MET A 140 5.39 2.69 -23.04
N SER A 141 5.37 1.36 -22.88
CA SER A 141 5.10 0.74 -21.58
C SER A 141 6.20 1.03 -20.57
N THR A 142 7.46 1.00 -21.02
CA THR A 142 8.62 1.34 -20.18
C THR A 142 8.60 2.82 -19.78
N ALA A 143 8.20 3.73 -20.67
CA ALA A 143 8.03 5.14 -20.36
C ALA A 143 6.94 5.38 -19.29
N LYS A 144 5.83 4.63 -19.36
CA LYS A 144 4.79 4.68 -18.33
C LYS A 144 5.28 4.14 -16.98
N ILE A 145 6.11 3.10 -16.98
CA ILE A 145 6.74 2.59 -15.74
C ILE A 145 7.60 3.69 -15.11
N VAL A 146 8.45 4.37 -15.89
CA VAL A 146 9.29 5.47 -15.39
C VAL A 146 8.45 6.60 -14.81
N SER A 147 7.41 7.05 -15.52
CA SER A 147 6.50 8.07 -15.01
C SER A 147 5.78 7.64 -13.72
N GLY A 148 5.33 6.38 -13.64
CA GLY A 148 4.72 5.85 -12.42
C GLY A 148 5.69 5.75 -11.24
N ILE A 149 7.00 5.62 -11.51
CA ILE A 149 8.02 5.67 -10.46
C ILE A 149 8.19 7.10 -9.92
N GLU A 150 8.14 8.13 -10.77
CA GLU A 150 8.20 9.53 -10.33
C GLU A 150 7.03 9.87 -9.38
N ASP A 151 5.82 9.44 -9.73
CA ASP A 151 4.65 9.58 -8.85
C ASP A 151 4.85 8.82 -7.53
N ASN A 152 5.41 7.60 -7.59
CA ASN A 152 5.69 6.81 -6.40
C ASN A 152 6.75 7.47 -5.50
N SER A 153 7.78 8.12 -6.07
CA SER A 153 8.78 8.89 -5.32
C SER A 153 8.13 10.02 -4.52
N SER A 154 7.20 10.77 -5.12
CA SER A 154 6.48 11.84 -4.41
C SER A 154 5.64 11.30 -3.25
N THR A 155 5.01 10.14 -3.44
CA THR A 155 4.20 9.47 -2.40
C THR A 155 5.09 8.98 -1.25
N ILE A 156 6.31 8.51 -1.55
CA ILE A 156 7.29 8.09 -0.55
C ILE A 156 7.73 9.28 0.30
N GLU A 157 7.98 10.45 -0.29
CA GLU A 157 8.34 11.67 0.44
C GLU A 157 7.21 12.10 1.39
N GLU A 158 5.95 12.09 0.92
CA GLU A 158 4.78 12.42 1.74
C GLU A 158 4.58 11.43 2.91
N LEU A 159 4.76 10.13 2.64
CA LEU A 159 4.71 9.10 3.68
C LEU A 159 5.83 9.28 4.71
N SER A 160 7.04 9.64 4.27
CA SER A 160 8.17 9.90 5.18
C SER A 160 7.87 11.07 6.10
N ALA A 161 7.32 12.17 5.57
CA ALA A 161 6.90 13.33 6.37
C ALA A 161 5.79 12.96 7.36
N SER A 162 4.80 12.17 6.93
CA SER A 162 3.70 11.72 7.78
C SER A 162 4.19 10.85 8.94
N VAL A 163 5.15 9.96 8.70
CA VAL A 163 5.77 9.14 9.76
C VAL A 163 6.51 10.02 10.78
N GLN A 164 7.22 11.06 10.34
CA GLN A 164 7.88 12.01 11.23
C GLN A 164 6.88 12.76 12.11
N GLU A 165 5.76 13.23 11.54
CA GLU A 165 4.70 13.92 12.27
C GLU A 165 4.03 13.00 13.31
N ILE A 166 3.76 11.74 12.94
CA ILE A 166 3.19 10.76 13.88
C ILE A 166 4.17 10.48 15.02
N ASN A 167 5.46 10.31 14.73
CA ASN A 167 6.46 10.10 15.78
C ASN A 167 6.52 11.27 16.77
N ALA A 168 6.51 12.52 16.28
CA ALA A 168 6.44 13.69 17.14
C ALA A 168 5.17 13.71 18.00
N SER A 169 4.03 13.34 17.41
CA SER A 169 2.74 13.25 18.11
C SER A 169 2.75 12.16 19.20
N MET A 170 3.42 11.04 18.95
CA MET A 170 3.60 9.98 19.94
C MET A 170 4.52 10.41 21.09
N GLU A 171 5.59 11.15 20.80
CA GLU A 171 6.47 11.69 21.84
C GLU A 171 5.70 12.66 22.76
N GLU A 172 4.89 13.56 22.19
CA GLU A 172 3.99 14.44 22.96
C GLU A 172 2.94 13.66 23.76
N LEU A 173 2.38 12.59 23.19
CA LEU A 173 1.40 11.75 23.87
C LEU A 173 2.03 11.03 25.07
N ALA A 174 3.26 10.53 24.93
CA ALA A 174 4.00 9.90 26.02
C ALA A 174 4.29 10.90 27.15
N GLU A 175 4.68 12.14 26.83
CA GLU A 175 4.91 13.20 27.82
C GLU A 175 3.61 13.56 28.56
N LYS A 176 2.49 13.67 27.84
CA LYS A 176 1.16 13.92 28.45
C LYS A 176 0.71 12.77 29.33
N ALA A 177 0.96 11.52 28.92
CA ALA A 177 0.68 10.34 29.72
C ALA A 177 1.51 10.36 31.02
N GLN A 178 2.80 10.69 30.95
CA GLN A 178 3.65 10.84 32.14
C GLN A 178 3.13 11.95 33.07
N THR A 179 2.80 13.12 32.53
CA THR A 179 2.26 14.24 33.32
C THR A 179 0.92 13.87 33.98
N SER A 180 0.06 13.16 33.26
CA SER A 180 -1.21 12.64 33.78
C SER A 180 -0.99 11.63 34.91
N ASN A 181 0.01 10.76 34.77
CA ASN A 181 0.42 9.82 35.80
C ASN A 181 0.88 10.55 37.08
N GLU A 182 1.74 11.58 36.96
CA GLU A 182 2.16 12.40 38.10
C GLU A 182 0.98 13.12 38.79
N ASN A 183 0.03 13.62 38.01
CA ASN A 183 -1.17 14.25 38.54
C ASN A 183 -2.08 13.23 39.25
N SER A 184 -2.16 12.00 38.76
CA SER A 184 -2.90 10.92 39.42
C SER A 184 -2.32 10.59 40.80
N GLU A 185 -0.98 10.59 40.95
CA GLU A 185 -0.32 10.43 42.25
C GLU A 185 -0.69 11.55 43.21
N LYS A 186 -0.69 12.81 42.74
CA LYS A 186 -1.11 13.96 43.55
C LYS A 186 -2.58 13.86 43.98
N ILE A 187 -3.46 13.32 43.13
CA ILE A 187 -4.87 13.09 43.48
C ILE A 187 -4.99 12.04 44.58
N LYS A 188 -4.29 10.90 44.44
CA LYS A 188 -4.26 9.85 45.47
C LYS A 188 -3.74 10.38 46.80
N GLN A 189 -2.64 11.13 46.80
CA GLN A 189 -2.12 11.74 48.02
C GLN A 189 -3.13 12.68 48.70
N LYS A 190 -3.81 13.53 47.92
CA LYS A 190 -4.85 14.43 48.47
C LYS A 190 -6.05 13.63 49.00
N ALA A 191 -6.40 12.52 48.36
CA ALA A 191 -7.47 11.65 48.83
C ALA A 191 -7.12 11.00 50.18
N ASP A 192 -5.88 10.51 50.34
CA ASP A 192 -5.37 9.98 51.62
C ASP A 192 -5.39 11.06 52.71
N GLU A 193 -4.96 12.28 52.37
CA GLU A 193 -5.01 13.42 53.30
C GLU A 193 -6.46 13.72 53.72
N ILE A 194 -7.42 13.71 52.79
CA ILE A 194 -8.85 13.90 53.10
C ILE A 194 -9.34 12.78 54.01
N GLU A 195 -9.00 11.52 53.75
CA GLU A 195 -9.45 10.39 54.57
C GLU A 195 -8.96 10.51 56.02
N VAL A 196 -7.66 10.80 56.20
CA VAL A 196 -7.06 10.98 57.53
C VAL A 196 -7.68 12.15 58.27
N HIS A 197 -7.77 13.33 57.64
CA HIS A 197 -8.34 14.52 58.27
C HIS A 197 -9.83 14.32 58.58
N SER A 198 -10.60 13.67 57.71
CA SER A 198 -12.02 13.41 57.95
C SER A 198 -12.22 12.54 59.18
N LYS A 199 -11.43 11.47 59.34
CA LYS A 199 -11.49 10.60 60.53
C LYS A 199 -11.21 11.39 61.81
N THR A 200 -10.18 12.23 61.81
CA THR A 200 -9.85 13.08 62.97
C THR A 200 -10.97 14.07 63.29
N ILE A 201 -11.51 14.77 62.28
CA ILE A 201 -12.60 15.74 62.49
C ILE A 201 -13.87 15.05 63.01
N ILE A 202 -14.21 13.86 62.51
CA ILE A 202 -15.35 13.06 63.01
C ILE A 202 -15.16 12.71 64.48
N GLU A 203 -13.96 12.24 64.86
CA GLU A 203 -13.65 11.89 66.24
C GLU A 203 -13.68 13.11 67.17
N ASP A 204 -13.08 14.22 66.76
CA ASP A 204 -13.09 15.48 67.51
C ASP A 204 -14.51 16.04 67.69
N ALA A 205 -15.31 16.06 66.62
CA ALA A 205 -16.71 16.51 66.69
C ALA A 205 -17.54 15.66 67.65
N LYS A 206 -17.30 14.33 67.65
CA LYS A 206 -17.96 13.40 68.58
C LYS A 206 -17.54 13.67 70.03
N ASN A 207 -16.25 13.86 70.28
CA ASN A 207 -15.73 14.13 71.63
C ASN A 207 -16.28 15.46 72.18
N VAL A 208 -16.27 16.52 71.37
CA VAL A 208 -16.85 17.82 71.74
C VAL A 208 -18.35 17.69 72.01
N CYS A 209 -19.08 16.93 71.19
CA CYS A 209 -20.51 16.69 71.41
C CYS A 209 -20.76 16.00 72.76
N ILE A 210 -19.99 14.97 73.10
CA ILE A 210 -20.12 14.26 74.38
C ILE A 210 -19.80 15.19 75.56
N GLU A 211 -18.70 15.96 75.48
CA GLU A 211 -18.30 16.90 76.53
C GLU A 211 -19.39 17.97 76.76
N LYS A 212 -19.89 18.58 75.68
CA LYS A 212 -20.91 19.63 75.80
C LYS A 212 -22.27 19.09 76.23
N GLU A 213 -22.66 17.90 75.80
CA GLU A 213 -23.87 17.22 76.29
C GLU A 213 -23.84 17.10 77.82
N GLN A 214 -22.70 16.69 78.38
CA GLN A 214 -22.53 16.60 79.84
C GLN A 214 -22.62 17.98 80.52
N CYS A 215 -21.89 19.00 80.04
CA CYS A 215 -21.95 20.34 80.64
C CYS A 215 -23.35 20.95 80.62
N ILE A 216 -24.12 20.70 79.55
CA ILE A 216 -25.50 21.19 79.43
C ILE A 216 -26.40 20.51 80.46
N LEU A 217 -26.28 19.20 80.63
CA LEU A 217 -27.05 18.46 81.64
C LEU A 217 -26.73 18.94 83.06
N GLU A 218 -25.45 19.19 83.36
CA GLU A 218 -25.02 19.78 84.64
C GLU A 218 -25.61 21.18 84.84
N ALA A 219 -25.54 22.06 83.83
CA ALA A 219 -26.10 23.41 83.91
C ALA A 219 -27.64 23.42 84.09
N ILE A 220 -28.35 22.47 83.46
CA ILE A 220 -29.81 22.30 83.66
C ILE A 220 -30.11 21.87 85.09
N GLU A 221 -29.28 21.01 85.69
CA GLU A 221 -29.44 20.59 87.07
C GLU A 221 -29.19 21.75 88.04
N GLU A 222 -28.13 22.54 87.83
CA GLU A 222 -27.82 23.73 88.62
C GLU A 222 -28.93 24.80 88.52
N ALA A 223 -29.58 24.93 87.36
CA ALA A 223 -30.68 25.88 87.16
C ALA A 223 -31.92 25.57 88.02
N LYS A 224 -32.05 24.39 88.62
CA LYS A 224 -33.14 24.07 89.56
C LYS A 224 -33.17 24.96 90.81
N VAL A 225 -32.06 25.66 91.12
CA VAL A 225 -32.03 26.68 92.19
C VAL A 225 -33.09 27.77 91.98
N VAL A 226 -33.52 28.02 90.74
CA VAL A 226 -34.59 29.00 90.43
C VAL A 226 -35.93 28.57 91.07
N GLU A 227 -36.21 27.26 91.13
CA GLU A 227 -37.40 26.72 91.81
C GLU A 227 -37.32 26.94 93.33
N GLU A 228 -36.12 26.78 93.92
CA GLU A 228 -35.91 27.07 95.34
C GLU A 228 -36.17 28.56 95.65
N ILE A 229 -35.71 29.47 94.78
CA ILE A 229 -35.97 30.91 94.93
C ILE A 229 -37.48 31.21 94.82
N LYS A 230 -38.21 30.49 93.95
CA LYS A 230 -39.68 30.60 93.81
C LYS A 230 -40.38 30.22 95.12
N VAL A 231 -40.01 29.09 95.72
CA VAL A 231 -40.53 28.63 97.01
C VAL A 231 -40.20 29.64 98.12
N MET A 232 -39.00 30.21 98.14
CA MET A 232 -38.63 31.26 99.10
C MET A 232 -39.46 32.53 98.92
N ALA A 233 -39.66 32.98 97.67
CA ALA A 233 -40.49 34.14 97.36
C ALA A 233 -41.94 33.92 97.82
N ASP A 234 -42.51 32.73 97.57
CA ASP A 234 -43.85 32.37 98.06
C ASP A 234 -43.95 32.44 99.58
N ALA A 235 -42.96 31.91 100.30
CA ALA A 235 -42.90 31.98 101.75
C ALA A 235 -42.84 33.43 102.27
N ILE A 236 -42.03 34.29 101.64
CA ILE A 236 -41.96 35.72 102.00
C ILE A 236 -43.31 36.40 101.73
N ASN A 237 -44.00 36.05 100.63
CA ASN A 237 -45.32 36.61 100.34
C ASN A 237 -46.36 36.22 101.41
N VAL A 238 -46.33 34.96 101.87
CA VAL A 238 -47.18 34.47 102.96
C VAL A 238 -46.89 35.24 104.25
N ILE A 239 -45.62 35.43 104.59
CA ILE A 239 -45.21 36.23 105.76
C ILE A 239 -45.67 37.69 105.64
N ALA A 240 -45.50 38.31 104.46
CA ALA A 240 -45.96 39.67 104.21
C ALA A 240 -47.48 39.80 104.36
N LYS A 241 -48.27 38.86 103.82
CA LYS A 241 -49.72 38.82 103.99
C LYS A 241 -50.14 38.63 105.46
N GLN A 242 -49.46 37.74 106.18
CA GLN A 242 -49.73 37.51 107.60
C GLN A 242 -49.37 38.74 108.45
N THR A 243 -48.25 39.40 108.14
CA THR A 243 -47.82 40.65 108.78
C THR A 243 -48.81 41.78 108.51
N ASN A 244 -49.32 41.90 107.28
CA ASN A 244 -50.36 42.86 106.92
C ASN A 244 -51.65 42.62 107.73
N LEU A 245 -52.06 41.35 107.91
CA LEU A 245 -53.24 40.99 108.69
C LEU A 245 -53.05 41.26 110.20
N LEU A 246 -51.86 40.96 110.73
CA LEU A 246 -51.47 41.28 112.11
C LEU A 246 -51.47 42.79 112.36
N ALA A 247 -50.88 43.55 111.44
CA ALA A 247 -50.83 45.01 111.48
C ALA A 247 -52.23 45.63 111.38
N LEU A 248 -53.10 45.09 110.53
CA LEU A 248 -54.50 45.49 110.42
C LEU A 248 -55.26 45.25 111.74
N ASN A 249 -55.11 44.07 112.34
CA ASN A 249 -55.71 43.76 113.63
C ASN A 249 -55.20 44.69 114.74
N ALA A 250 -53.90 44.99 114.74
CA ALA A 250 -53.28 45.93 115.69
C ALA A 250 -53.77 47.38 115.47
N ALA A 251 -53.97 47.81 114.22
CA ALA A 251 -54.51 49.12 113.89
C ALA A 251 -55.98 49.24 114.34
N ILE A 252 -56.80 48.19 114.15
CA ILE A 252 -58.18 48.12 114.64
C ILE A 252 -58.23 48.23 116.17
N GLU A 253 -57.44 47.43 116.89
CA GLU A 253 -57.46 47.42 118.36
C GLU A 253 -56.88 48.72 118.95
N SER A 254 -55.89 49.32 118.28
CA SER A 254 -55.37 50.65 118.63
C SER A 254 -56.40 51.77 118.43
N ALA A 255 -57.22 51.70 117.36
CA ALA A 255 -58.35 52.62 117.15
C ALA A 255 -59.44 52.44 118.22
N ARG A 256 -59.61 51.20 118.73
CA ARG A 256 -60.56 50.84 119.78
C ARG A 256 -60.16 51.37 121.16
N ALA A 257 -58.86 51.52 121.42
CA ALA A 257 -58.30 52.07 122.66
C ALA A 257 -58.34 53.61 122.78
N GLY A 258 -58.85 54.33 121.76
CA GLY A 258 -59.04 55.79 121.80
C GLY A 258 -57.73 56.58 121.89
N GLU A 259 -57.67 57.62 122.73
CA GLU A 259 -56.50 58.51 122.85
C GLU A 259 -55.22 57.81 123.30
N ALA A 260 -55.33 56.75 124.12
CA ALA A 260 -54.18 55.97 124.61
C ALA A 260 -53.52 55.10 123.52
N GLY A 261 -54.25 54.79 122.43
CA GLY A 261 -53.79 53.94 121.33
C GLY A 261 -53.22 54.68 120.11
N LYS A 262 -53.28 56.03 120.08
CA LYS A 262 -52.86 56.85 118.92
C LYS A 262 -51.43 56.58 118.45
N GLY A 263 -50.47 56.42 119.37
CA GLY A 263 -49.08 56.13 119.02
C GLY A 263 -48.89 54.75 118.40
N PHE A 264 -49.60 53.73 118.93
CA PHE A 264 -49.57 52.37 118.40
C PHE A 264 -50.31 52.24 117.06
N ALA A 265 -51.39 53.01 116.86
CA ALA A 265 -52.12 53.03 115.59
C ALA A 265 -51.24 53.52 114.43
N VAL A 266 -50.38 54.53 114.65
CA VAL A 266 -49.45 55.03 113.63
C VAL A 266 -48.41 53.97 113.26
N VAL A 267 -47.83 53.28 114.25
CA VAL A 267 -46.87 52.19 113.99
C VAL A 267 -47.54 51.02 113.28
N ALA A 268 -48.75 50.64 113.69
CA ALA A 268 -49.50 49.55 113.05
C ALA A 268 -49.85 49.87 111.59
N GLU A 269 -50.25 51.10 111.27
CA GLU A 269 -50.51 51.52 109.89
C GLU A 269 -49.22 51.57 109.05
N GLU A 270 -48.09 52.00 109.63
CA GLU A 270 -46.80 51.98 108.92
C GLU A 270 -46.32 50.54 108.65
N VAL A 271 -46.48 49.62 109.61
CA VAL A 271 -46.17 48.19 109.42
C VAL A 271 -47.11 47.56 108.38
N ARG A 272 -48.39 47.95 108.35
CA ARG A 272 -49.37 47.51 107.34
C ARG A 272 -48.91 47.93 105.94
N LYS A 273 -48.52 49.19 105.79
CA LYS A 273 -48.01 49.74 104.52
C LYS A 273 -46.71 49.07 104.08
N LEU A 274 -45.75 48.85 104.99
CA LEU A 274 -44.52 48.09 104.73
C LEU A 274 -44.81 46.65 104.29
N ALA A 275 -45.81 45.99 104.90
CA ALA A 275 -46.23 44.65 104.54
C ALA A 275 -46.90 44.58 103.15
N GLU A 276 -47.72 45.58 102.80
CA GLU A 276 -48.29 45.71 101.44
C GLU A 276 -47.22 45.98 100.38
N GLU A 277 -46.25 46.87 100.66
CA GLU A 277 -45.12 47.14 99.77
C GLU A 277 -44.20 45.91 99.61
N SER A 278 -43.97 45.17 100.70
CA SER A 278 -43.23 43.90 100.67
C SER A 278 -43.95 42.87 99.80
N SER A 279 -45.27 42.70 99.95
CA SER A 279 -46.05 41.78 99.10
C SER A 279 -46.01 42.18 97.61
N LYS A 280 -46.13 43.48 97.28
CA LYS A 280 -45.98 43.98 95.90
C LYS A 280 -44.59 43.71 95.32
N THR A 281 -43.54 43.89 96.13
CA THR A 281 -42.15 43.61 95.74
C THR A 281 -41.96 42.13 95.47
N VAL A 282 -42.48 41.26 96.34
CA VAL A 282 -42.41 39.80 96.18
C VAL A 282 -43.15 39.34 94.92
N ILE A 283 -44.32 39.91 94.58
CA ILE A 283 -45.02 39.63 93.31
C ILE A 283 -44.14 40.00 92.11
N THR A 284 -43.39 41.10 92.20
CA THR A 284 -42.45 41.51 91.13
C THR A 284 -41.28 40.53 91.02
N ILE A 285 -40.78 40.03 92.14
CA ILE A 285 -39.74 38.98 92.19
C ILE A 285 -40.27 37.69 91.56
N GLN A 286 -41.47 37.22 91.92
CA GLN A 286 -42.12 36.04 91.33
C GLN A 286 -42.24 36.17 89.81
N ASN A 287 -42.75 37.30 89.31
CA ASN A 287 -42.83 37.55 87.86
C ASN A 287 -41.45 37.56 87.17
N THR A 288 -40.38 37.93 87.88
CA THR A 288 -39.02 37.91 87.35
C THR A 288 -38.47 36.48 87.32
N ILE A 289 -38.74 35.69 88.37
CA ILE A 289 -38.40 34.27 88.45
C ILE A 289 -39.07 33.49 87.31
N ASP A 290 -40.36 33.73 87.06
CA ASP A 290 -41.09 33.05 85.96
C ASP A 290 -40.44 33.35 84.59
N LYS A 291 -40.02 34.60 84.35
CA LYS A 291 -39.29 34.97 83.12
C LYS A 291 -37.92 34.31 83.03
N VAL A 292 -37.22 34.16 84.16
CA VAL A 292 -35.91 33.48 84.21
C VAL A 292 -36.09 31.98 83.95
N GLU A 293 -37.11 31.35 84.54
CA GLU A 293 -37.48 29.96 84.32
C GLU A 293 -37.82 29.70 82.83
N GLU A 294 -38.63 30.58 82.23
CA GLU A 294 -38.95 30.53 80.79
C GLU A 294 -37.70 30.67 79.92
N ALA A 295 -36.81 31.62 80.25
CA ALA A 295 -35.54 31.80 79.54
C ALA A 295 -34.62 30.57 79.63
N PHE A 296 -34.51 29.94 80.82
CA PHE A 296 -33.74 28.70 80.99
C PHE A 296 -34.34 27.52 80.23
N ASN A 297 -35.67 27.37 80.25
CA ASN A 297 -36.35 26.33 79.47
C ASN A 297 -36.11 26.52 77.97
N ASN A 298 -36.26 27.75 77.46
CA ASN A 298 -35.96 28.07 76.07
C ASN A 298 -34.49 27.78 75.73
N LEU A 299 -33.54 28.15 76.59
CA LEU A 299 -32.12 27.86 76.41
C LEU A 299 -31.84 26.35 76.38
N SER A 300 -32.44 25.58 77.29
CA SER A 300 -32.30 24.12 77.37
C SER A 300 -32.79 23.43 76.10
N VAL A 301 -33.97 23.82 75.59
CA VAL A 301 -34.52 23.27 74.34
C VAL A 301 -33.62 23.61 73.16
N ASN A 302 -33.26 24.88 72.97
CA ASN A 302 -32.41 25.30 71.84
C ASN A 302 -31.02 24.65 71.89
N THR A 303 -30.45 24.45 73.08
CA THR A 303 -29.13 23.82 73.20
C THR A 303 -29.19 22.31 72.91
N LYS A 304 -30.29 21.64 73.29
CA LYS A 304 -30.54 20.24 72.89
C LYS A 304 -30.73 20.10 71.37
N ASP A 305 -31.41 21.05 70.74
CA ASP A 305 -31.57 21.07 69.27
C ASP A 305 -30.23 21.25 68.55
N ILE A 306 -29.37 22.16 69.03
CA ILE A 306 -28.00 22.33 68.52
C ILE A 306 -27.20 21.04 68.68
N LEU A 307 -27.29 20.39 69.85
CA LEU A 307 -26.60 19.13 70.10
C LEU A 307 -27.09 18.03 69.15
N TYR A 308 -28.39 17.95 68.92
CA TYR A 308 -28.99 17.01 67.98
C TYR A 308 -28.48 17.25 66.55
N PHE A 309 -28.43 18.51 66.11
CA PHE A 309 -27.92 18.89 64.79
C PHE A 309 -26.44 18.52 64.63
N ILE A 310 -25.59 18.79 65.63
CA ILE A 310 -24.17 18.42 65.59
C ILE A 310 -24.01 16.90 65.57
N LYS A 311 -24.74 16.19 66.42
CA LYS A 311 -24.62 14.73 66.59
C LYS A 311 -25.08 13.96 65.35
N ASN A 312 -26.14 14.41 64.69
CA ASN A 312 -26.74 13.68 63.58
C ASN A 312 -26.36 14.28 62.23
N ASP A 313 -26.69 15.56 62.01
CA ASP A 313 -26.57 16.17 60.68
C ASP A 313 -25.11 16.48 60.32
N VAL A 314 -24.34 17.07 61.25
CA VAL A 314 -22.91 17.36 61.00
C VAL A 314 -22.12 16.06 60.86
N ASN A 315 -22.39 15.05 61.69
CA ASN A 315 -21.73 13.76 61.58
C ASN A 315 -22.02 13.05 60.23
N ASP A 316 -23.26 13.09 59.75
CA ASP A 316 -23.61 12.55 58.43
C ASP A 316 -22.88 13.29 57.28
N ILE A 317 -22.78 14.62 57.37
CA ILE A 317 -22.02 15.42 56.40
C ILE A 317 -20.54 15.03 56.39
N LEU A 318 -19.93 14.84 57.57
CA LEU A 318 -18.52 14.45 57.68
C LEU A 318 -18.27 13.03 57.14
N LEU A 319 -19.17 12.09 57.37
CA LEU A 319 -19.09 10.74 56.77
C LEU A 319 -19.19 10.77 55.24
N LYS A 320 -20.05 11.64 54.70
CA LYS A 320 -20.12 11.86 53.24
C LYS A 320 -18.83 12.49 52.71
N TYR A 321 -18.21 13.40 53.47
CA TYR A 321 -16.93 14.00 53.10
C TYR A 321 -15.78 12.96 53.07
N GLU A 322 -15.74 12.02 54.04
CA GLU A 322 -14.82 10.87 54.00
C GLU A 322 -15.03 10.02 52.73
N ALA A 323 -16.29 9.76 52.36
CA ALA A 323 -16.63 9.00 51.17
C ALA A 323 -16.17 9.69 49.87
N VAL A 324 -16.17 11.03 49.81
CA VAL A 324 -15.61 11.80 48.69
C VAL A 324 -14.12 11.57 48.56
N GLY A 325 -13.37 11.52 49.67
CA GLY A 325 -11.95 11.16 49.68
C GLY A 325 -11.70 9.82 48.99
N LYS A 326 -12.42 8.77 49.40
CA LYS A 326 -12.33 7.43 48.78
C LYS A 326 -12.69 7.42 47.28
N SER A 327 -13.65 8.26 46.88
CA SER A 327 -13.99 8.42 45.46
C SER A 327 -12.83 9.01 44.67
N TYR A 328 -12.18 10.05 45.19
CA TYR A 328 -11.01 10.65 44.54
C TYR A 328 -9.80 9.73 44.51
N GLU A 329 -9.61 8.88 45.52
CA GLU A 329 -8.58 7.84 45.49
C GLU A 329 -8.80 6.90 44.28
N LYS A 330 -10.04 6.43 44.10
CA LYS A 330 -10.42 5.59 42.97
C LYS A 330 -10.24 6.30 41.63
N ASP A 331 -10.61 7.57 41.53
CA ASP A 331 -10.39 8.38 40.33
C ASP A 331 -8.90 8.53 40.02
N GLY A 332 -8.06 8.68 41.06
CA GLY A 332 -6.61 8.66 40.95
C GLY A 332 -6.08 7.37 40.35
N TYR A 333 -6.52 6.19 40.84
CA TYR A 333 -6.14 4.91 40.24
C TYR A 333 -6.60 4.77 38.78
N PHE A 334 -7.81 5.20 38.47
CA PHE A 334 -8.34 5.15 37.11
C PHE A 334 -7.50 5.98 36.13
N VAL A 335 -7.15 7.23 36.52
CA VAL A 335 -6.29 8.10 35.69
C VAL A 335 -4.88 7.53 35.55
N ASN A 336 -4.33 6.94 36.61
CA ASN A 336 -3.02 6.28 36.62
C ASN A 336 -2.97 5.11 35.62
N GLU A 337 -3.97 4.23 35.66
CA GLU A 337 -4.10 3.08 34.77
C GLU A 337 -4.23 3.53 33.31
N MET A 338 -5.11 4.50 33.03
CA MET A 338 -5.29 5.08 31.70
C MET A 338 -4.00 5.70 31.18
N SER A 339 -3.24 6.41 32.02
CA SER A 339 -1.95 7.01 31.66
C SER A 339 -0.91 5.94 31.31
N THR A 340 -0.88 4.84 32.06
CA THR A 340 0.02 3.70 31.79
C THR A 340 -0.33 3.01 30.47
N GLN A 341 -1.62 2.84 30.18
CA GLN A 341 -2.09 2.29 28.91
C GLN A 341 -1.72 3.20 27.73
N LEU A 342 -1.92 4.52 27.86
CA LEU A 342 -1.53 5.50 26.83
C LEU A 342 -0.03 5.47 26.55
N SER A 343 0.80 5.39 27.61
CA SER A 343 2.25 5.27 27.45
C SER A 343 2.64 4.00 26.68
N SER A 344 2.01 2.86 27.02
CA SER A 344 2.27 1.59 26.32
C SER A 344 1.84 1.65 24.86
N MET A 345 0.66 2.20 24.57
CA MET A 345 0.16 2.38 23.21
C MET A 345 1.07 3.30 22.39
N SER A 346 1.56 4.38 22.99
CA SER A 346 2.49 5.30 22.34
C SER A 346 3.80 4.60 21.93
N GLN A 347 4.31 3.71 22.78
CA GLN A 347 5.50 2.91 22.46
C GLN A 347 5.24 1.90 21.34
N GLU A 348 4.09 1.22 21.35
CA GLU A 348 3.71 0.27 20.32
C GLU A 348 3.51 0.93 18.94
N ILE A 349 2.88 2.11 18.93
CA ILE A 349 2.75 2.91 17.71
C ILE A 349 4.13 3.40 17.25
N GLY A 350 5.00 3.85 18.15
CA GLY A 350 6.37 4.23 17.81
C GLY A 350 7.15 3.09 17.13
N ALA A 351 7.09 1.87 17.69
CA ALA A 351 7.70 0.70 17.08
C ALA A 351 7.10 0.35 15.70
N SER A 352 5.79 0.53 15.54
CA SER A 352 5.11 0.35 14.25
C SER A 352 5.57 1.38 13.22
N MET A 353 5.80 2.62 13.64
CA MET A 353 6.32 3.68 12.77
C MET A 353 7.77 3.44 12.35
N GLU A 354 8.62 2.84 13.20
CA GLU A 354 9.96 2.39 12.79
C GLU A 354 9.88 1.35 11.67
N GLN A 355 8.97 0.37 11.77
CA GLN A 355 8.76 -0.63 10.74
C GLN A 355 8.26 -0.02 9.43
N ILE A 356 7.32 0.94 9.51
CA ILE A 356 6.83 1.67 8.33
C ILE A 356 7.96 2.48 7.70
N SER A 357 8.80 3.15 8.50
CA SER A 357 9.96 3.89 8.01
C SER A 357 10.93 2.99 7.23
N ALA A 358 11.23 1.81 7.76
CA ALA A 358 12.07 0.83 7.05
C ALA A 358 11.43 0.33 5.75
N ALA A 359 10.11 0.14 5.73
CA ALA A 359 9.37 -0.24 4.52
C ALA A 359 9.38 0.88 3.47
N ILE A 360 9.27 2.14 3.88
CA ILE A 360 9.39 3.31 2.99
C ILE A 360 10.78 3.37 2.37
N GLU A 361 11.85 3.20 3.17
CA GLU A 361 13.23 3.20 2.66
C GLU A 361 13.48 2.07 1.66
N SER A 362 12.98 0.86 1.96
CA SER A 362 13.03 -0.28 1.03
C SER A 362 12.27 0.01 -0.27
N THR A 363 11.10 0.66 -0.18
CA THR A 363 10.30 1.03 -1.34
C THR A 363 11.00 2.10 -2.19
N ALA A 364 11.64 3.08 -1.56
CA ALA A 364 12.47 4.08 -2.24
C ALA A 364 13.63 3.41 -2.98
N LYS A 365 14.30 2.43 -2.34
CA LYS A 365 15.37 1.69 -2.98
C LYS A 365 14.88 0.89 -4.19
N ASN A 366 13.72 0.24 -4.07
CA ASN A 366 13.11 -0.50 -5.17
C ASN A 366 12.70 0.42 -6.33
N ALA A 367 12.22 1.63 -6.05
CA ALA A 367 11.93 2.64 -7.06
C ALA A 367 13.19 3.03 -7.85
N GLU A 368 14.32 3.26 -7.16
CA GLU A 368 15.61 3.56 -7.79
C GLU A 368 16.09 2.40 -8.69
N VAL A 369 16.04 1.17 -8.19
CA VAL A 369 16.42 -0.03 -8.96
C VAL A 369 15.51 -0.25 -10.16
N THR A 370 14.20 -0.01 -10.01
CA THR A 370 13.24 -0.15 -11.12
C THR A 370 13.51 0.91 -12.21
N THR A 371 13.92 2.12 -11.81
CA THR A 371 14.33 3.18 -12.75
C THR A 371 15.58 2.75 -13.53
N GLU A 372 16.59 2.23 -12.85
CA GLU A 372 17.80 1.71 -13.49
C GLU A 372 17.48 0.58 -14.48
N HIS A 373 16.63 -0.37 -14.10
CA HIS A 373 16.18 -1.45 -14.98
C HIS A 373 15.38 -0.93 -16.18
N SER A 374 14.51 0.05 -15.98
CA SER A 374 13.74 0.67 -17.07
C SER A 374 14.67 1.36 -18.09
N HIS A 375 15.73 2.03 -17.62
CA HIS A 375 16.75 2.58 -18.51
C HIS A 375 17.51 1.51 -19.29
N LYS A 376 17.87 0.38 -18.65
CA LYS A 376 18.53 -0.75 -19.34
C LYS A 376 17.62 -1.38 -20.39
N ILE A 377 16.33 -1.55 -20.09
CA ILE A 377 15.33 -2.03 -21.05
C ILE A 377 15.25 -1.09 -22.24
N LYS A 378 15.15 0.23 -22.01
CA LYS A 378 15.08 1.23 -23.07
C LYS A 378 16.32 1.20 -23.98
N ALA A 379 17.51 1.09 -23.40
CA ALA A 379 18.75 0.92 -24.17
C ALA A 379 18.75 -0.38 -25.00
N GLY A 380 18.27 -1.49 -24.42
CA GLY A 380 18.12 -2.77 -25.11
C GLY A 380 17.10 -2.74 -26.25
N LEU A 381 15.99 -2.02 -26.08
CA LEU A 381 15.00 -1.80 -27.14
C LEU A 381 15.60 -0.99 -28.30
N HIS A 382 16.38 0.05 -28.00
CA HIS A 382 17.06 0.83 -29.04
C HIS A 382 18.05 -0.03 -29.85
N GLY A 383 18.89 -0.82 -29.17
CA GLY A 383 19.83 -1.72 -29.85
C GLY A 383 19.12 -2.81 -30.68
N THR A 384 17.99 -3.33 -30.18
CA THR A 384 17.19 -4.33 -30.91
C THR A 384 16.50 -3.71 -32.13
N SER A 385 16.01 -2.48 -32.02
CA SER A 385 15.42 -1.74 -33.13
C SER A 385 16.42 -1.52 -34.26
N GLN A 386 17.66 -1.12 -33.93
CA GLN A 386 18.73 -0.99 -34.91
C GLN A 386 19.04 -2.33 -35.58
N ALA A 387 19.15 -3.42 -34.80
CA ALA A 387 19.38 -4.75 -35.37
C ALA A 387 18.27 -5.17 -36.33
N MET A 388 16.99 -4.87 -36.01
CA MET A 388 15.86 -5.19 -36.89
C MET A 388 15.89 -4.41 -38.20
N GLU A 389 16.38 -3.16 -38.20
CA GLU A 389 16.58 -2.38 -39.42
C GLU A 389 17.68 -2.99 -40.32
N GLU A 390 18.76 -3.48 -39.72
CA GLU A 390 19.81 -4.22 -40.43
C GLU A 390 19.26 -5.53 -41.03
N VAL A 391 18.50 -6.32 -40.25
CA VAL A 391 17.86 -7.54 -40.76
C VAL A 391 16.89 -7.22 -41.89
N ALA A 392 16.09 -6.16 -41.78
CA ALA A 392 15.17 -5.74 -42.84
C ALA A 392 15.90 -5.47 -44.16
N THR A 393 17.05 -4.80 -44.07
CA THR A 393 17.90 -4.50 -45.22
C THR A 393 18.44 -5.78 -45.87
N VAL A 394 18.93 -6.73 -45.08
CA VAL A 394 19.44 -8.01 -45.59
C VAL A 394 18.33 -8.84 -46.24
N VAL A 395 17.14 -8.87 -45.64
CA VAL A 395 15.98 -9.61 -46.17
C VAL A 395 15.51 -9.01 -47.50
N GLN A 396 15.54 -7.68 -47.63
CA GLN A 396 15.24 -7.00 -48.88
C GLN A 396 16.26 -7.37 -49.98
N GLN A 397 17.54 -7.40 -49.65
CA GLN A 397 18.60 -7.83 -50.59
C GLN A 397 18.45 -9.29 -51.01
N GLU A 398 18.10 -10.19 -50.09
CA GLU A 398 17.83 -11.60 -50.40
C GLU A 398 16.61 -11.78 -51.32
N ALA A 399 15.56 -10.98 -51.10
CA ALA A 399 14.38 -10.98 -51.96
C ALA A 399 14.74 -10.54 -53.40
N GLU A 400 15.52 -9.46 -53.54
CA GLU A 400 16.01 -8.95 -54.83
C GLU A 400 16.93 -9.96 -55.53
N LEU A 401 17.93 -10.50 -54.83
CA LEU A 401 18.85 -11.51 -55.39
C LEU A 401 18.11 -12.75 -55.86
N SER A 402 17.09 -13.17 -55.10
CA SER A 402 16.27 -14.31 -55.49
C SER A 402 15.44 -14.01 -56.74
N GLN A 403 14.89 -12.81 -56.86
CA GLN A 403 14.16 -12.38 -58.06
C GLN A 403 15.09 -12.32 -59.29
N ASP A 404 16.28 -11.74 -59.15
CA ASP A 404 17.30 -11.71 -60.20
C ASP A 404 17.69 -13.12 -60.65
N LEU A 405 17.88 -14.04 -59.68
CA LEU A 405 18.19 -15.44 -59.98
C LEU A 405 17.04 -16.10 -60.75
N SER A 406 15.79 -15.82 -60.38
CA SER A 406 14.59 -16.28 -61.08
C SER A 406 14.52 -15.78 -62.53
N GLU A 407 14.86 -14.50 -62.75
CA GLU A 407 14.90 -13.91 -64.09
C GLU A 407 16.02 -14.49 -64.95
N LEU A 408 17.19 -14.74 -64.38
CA LEU A 408 18.31 -15.37 -65.07
C LEU A 408 17.96 -16.79 -65.56
N VAL A 409 17.32 -17.59 -64.71
CA VAL A 409 16.95 -18.97 -65.07
C VAL A 409 15.74 -19.04 -66.01
N LYS A 410 14.85 -18.04 -66.01
CA LYS A 410 13.74 -17.92 -66.97
C LYS A 410 14.19 -17.75 -68.42
N LYS A 411 15.44 -17.34 -68.66
CA LYS A 411 16.03 -17.27 -70.02
C LYS A 411 16.18 -18.64 -70.66
N PHE A 412 16.22 -19.72 -69.87
CA PHE A 412 16.29 -21.08 -70.38
C PHE A 412 14.90 -21.63 -70.68
N LYS A 413 14.75 -22.22 -71.87
CA LYS A 413 13.53 -22.91 -72.29
C LYS A 413 13.66 -24.39 -71.91
N LEU A 414 12.81 -24.86 -70.98
CA LEU A 414 12.92 -26.19 -70.36
C LEU A 414 12.11 -27.29 -71.05
#